data_AF-A0A7V4H148-F1
#
_entry.id   AF-A0A7V4H148-F1
#
_cell.length_a   1.000
_cell.length_b   1.000
_cell.length_c   1.000
_cell.angle_alpha   90.00
_cell.angle_beta   90.00
_cell.angle_gamma   90.00
#
_symmetry.space_group_name_H-M   'P 1'
#
loop_
_entity.id
_entity.type
_entity.pdbx_description
1 polymer ?
#
loop_
_entity_poly.entity_id
_entity_poly.type
_entity_poly.pdbx_seq_one_letter_code
_entity_poly.pdbx_strand_id
1 'polypeptide(L)'
;MDFLYADQLSPATSEDLQRAFQTYVQDAKRRVLHDLQFPNEPRQVAPNEDIKVSESGRVDISGASAVMNVNGLMLQTLMDKNPDARFALEESFPIASAYVGAMPGGPLIHLNALSDGAVMPAEAAQQALDYWQTTAPQVLAHPAWAESADVRAAYAKLAEGQANLLAHQNFTGEAEQLYEVARRLAPEAPGPVEQYAIFLSRQGRRNEALQVLDAFLQAHPQQQASVLQLQQWMLETSPSGP
;
A
#
# COMPACT_ATOMS: atom_id res chain seq x y z
N MET A 1 1.28 -18.92 -27.05
CA MET A 1 1.86 -19.16 -25.72
C MET A 1 0.89 -20.06 -24.98
N ASP A 2 1.35 -21.19 -24.48
CA ASP A 2 0.52 -22.01 -23.59
C ASP A 2 0.53 -21.34 -22.21
N PHE A 3 -0.66 -21.02 -21.72
CA PHE A 3 -0.81 -20.42 -20.40
C PHE A 3 -0.60 -21.51 -19.34
N LEU A 4 0.42 -21.34 -18.50
CA LEU A 4 0.61 -22.17 -17.31
C LEU A 4 -0.67 -22.09 -16.47
N TYR A 5 -1.19 -23.25 -16.07
CA TYR A 5 -2.44 -23.39 -15.29
C TYR A 5 -3.74 -23.09 -16.06
N ALA A 6 -3.77 -23.18 -17.39
CA ALA A 6 -5.01 -23.00 -18.17
C ALA A 6 -6.16 -23.96 -17.79
N ASP A 7 -5.83 -25.08 -17.14
CA ASP A 7 -6.76 -26.05 -16.57
C ASP A 7 -7.28 -25.68 -15.17
N GLN A 8 -6.61 -24.74 -14.48
CA GLN A 8 -6.86 -24.39 -13.08
C GLN A 8 -7.26 -22.92 -12.89
N LEU A 9 -6.93 -22.04 -13.83
CA LEU A 9 -7.14 -20.62 -13.73
C LEU A 9 -7.58 -20.02 -15.07
N SER A 10 -8.71 -19.34 -15.05
CA SER A 10 -9.20 -18.49 -16.13
C SER A 10 -8.41 -17.18 -16.12
N PRO A 11 -7.59 -16.89 -17.16
CA PRO A 11 -6.78 -15.68 -17.17
C PRO A 11 -7.62 -14.42 -17.36
N ALA A 12 -7.08 -13.29 -16.90
CA ALA A 12 -7.58 -11.98 -17.28
C ALA A 12 -7.26 -11.70 -18.75
N THR A 13 -8.14 -10.99 -19.46
CA THR A 13 -7.99 -10.71 -20.90
C THR A 13 -7.67 -9.25 -21.17
N SER A 14 -7.34 -8.94 -22.42
CA SER A 14 -7.18 -7.55 -22.87
C SER A 14 -8.49 -6.76 -22.75
N GLU A 15 -9.66 -7.39 -22.93
CA GLU A 15 -10.94 -6.73 -22.69
C GLU A 15 -11.15 -6.38 -21.21
N ASP A 16 -10.71 -7.25 -20.29
CA ASP A 16 -10.77 -6.95 -18.86
C ASP A 16 -9.86 -5.78 -18.49
N LEU A 17 -8.64 -5.73 -19.05
CA LEU A 17 -7.74 -4.59 -18.86
C LEU A 17 -8.36 -3.29 -19.38
N GLN A 18 -8.99 -3.33 -20.55
CA GLN A 18 -9.68 -2.17 -21.10
C GLN A 18 -10.84 -1.73 -20.19
N ARG A 19 -11.61 -2.67 -19.64
CA ARG A 19 -12.69 -2.40 -18.69
C ARG A 19 -12.15 -1.79 -17.40
N ALA A 20 -11.14 -2.39 -16.78
CA ALA A 20 -10.49 -1.91 -15.57
C ALA A 20 -9.97 -0.48 -15.74
N PHE A 21 -9.30 -0.20 -16.86
CA PHE A 21 -8.83 1.15 -17.18
C PHE A 21 -9.98 2.15 -17.33
N GLN A 22 -11.05 1.79 -18.04
CA GLN A 22 -12.22 2.66 -18.20
C GLN A 22 -12.92 2.93 -16.87
N THR A 23 -13.11 1.91 -16.04
CA THR A 23 -13.67 2.03 -14.69
C THR A 23 -12.84 3.00 -13.85
N TYR A 24 -11.52 2.84 -13.84
CA TYR A 24 -10.63 3.74 -13.11
C TYR A 24 -10.70 5.19 -13.62
N VAL A 25 -10.67 5.41 -14.94
CA VAL A 25 -10.77 6.76 -15.54
C VAL A 25 -12.08 7.45 -15.17
N GLN A 26 -13.20 6.72 -15.18
CA GLN A 26 -14.51 7.26 -14.80
C GLN A 26 -14.55 7.66 -13.33
N ASP A 27 -14.01 6.82 -12.45
CA ASP A 27 -13.93 7.14 -11.02
C ASP A 27 -12.98 8.32 -10.74
N ALA A 28 -11.79 8.33 -11.34
CA ALA A 28 -10.83 9.43 -11.26
C ALA A 28 -11.46 10.76 -11.69
N LYS A 29 -12.20 10.76 -12.81
CA LYS A 29 -12.93 11.94 -13.28
C LYS A 29 -13.95 12.44 -12.25
N ARG A 30 -14.71 11.53 -11.65
CA ARG A 30 -15.71 11.85 -10.62
C ARG A 30 -15.05 12.50 -9.40
N ARG A 31 -13.92 11.95 -8.93
CA ARG A 31 -13.18 12.46 -7.76
C ARG A 31 -12.57 13.84 -8.03
N VAL A 32 -12.01 14.07 -9.22
CA VAL A 32 -11.53 15.41 -9.60
C VAL A 32 -12.67 16.42 -9.67
N LEU A 33 -13.80 16.06 -10.30
CA LEU A 33 -14.95 16.96 -10.39
C LEU A 33 -15.52 17.29 -9.00
N HIS A 34 -15.55 16.31 -8.10
CA HIS A 34 -15.90 16.54 -6.70
C HIS A 34 -14.97 17.58 -6.06
N ASP A 35 -13.65 17.37 -6.11
CA ASP A 35 -12.68 18.25 -5.44
C ASP A 35 -12.70 19.69 -6.02
N LEU A 36 -13.08 19.85 -7.29
CA LEU A 36 -13.29 21.16 -7.91
C LEU A 36 -14.60 21.83 -7.48
N GLN A 37 -15.68 21.06 -7.33
CA GLN A 37 -17.01 21.56 -6.98
C GLN A 37 -17.18 21.82 -5.48
N PHE A 38 -16.51 21.03 -4.65
CA PHE A 38 -16.63 21.04 -3.19
C PHE A 38 -15.25 21.25 -2.54
N PRO A 39 -14.63 22.43 -2.72
CA PRO A 39 -13.25 22.68 -2.24
C PRO A 39 -13.11 22.67 -0.70
N ASN A 40 -14.23 22.72 0.02
CA ASN A 40 -14.25 22.69 1.49
C ASN A 40 -14.50 21.28 2.05
N GLU A 41 -14.82 20.30 1.20
CA GLU A 41 -14.99 18.90 1.62
C GLU A 41 -13.64 18.15 1.58
N PRO A 42 -13.51 17.01 2.29
CA PRO A 42 -12.31 16.20 2.21
C PRO A 42 -12.00 15.83 0.74
N ARG A 43 -10.76 16.09 0.32
CA ARG A 43 -10.29 15.71 -1.02
C ARG A 43 -10.47 14.21 -1.26
N GLN A 44 -11.00 13.86 -2.43
CA GLN A 44 -11.13 12.47 -2.88
C GLN A 44 -9.95 12.03 -3.75
N VAL A 45 -9.22 12.95 -4.38
CA VAL A 45 -7.99 12.62 -5.11
C VAL A 45 -6.85 12.45 -4.11
N ALA A 46 -6.18 11.30 -4.13
CA ALA A 46 -5.08 11.02 -3.22
C ALA A 46 -3.83 11.83 -3.57
N PRO A 47 -2.95 12.12 -2.60
CA PRO A 47 -1.75 12.93 -2.79
C PRO A 47 -0.79 12.43 -3.87
N ASN A 48 -0.73 11.11 -4.02
CA ASN A 48 0.16 10.41 -4.92
C ASN A 48 -0.50 10.08 -6.28
N GLU A 49 -1.71 10.57 -6.52
CA GLU A 49 -2.40 10.46 -7.81
C GLU A 49 -2.15 11.70 -8.66
N ASP A 50 -1.48 11.53 -9.80
CA ASP A 50 -1.30 12.57 -10.80
C ASP A 50 -2.42 12.46 -11.85
N ILE A 51 -3.52 13.18 -11.59
CA ILE A 51 -4.70 13.22 -12.46
C ILE A 51 -4.84 14.64 -13.01
N LYS A 52 -4.72 14.77 -14.33
CA LYS A 52 -4.90 16.04 -15.04
C LYS A 52 -6.16 15.98 -15.88
N VAL A 53 -6.97 17.03 -15.84
CA VAL A 53 -8.13 17.16 -16.70
C VAL A 53 -7.83 18.25 -17.73
N SER A 54 -7.83 17.90 -19.01
CA SER A 54 -7.68 18.85 -20.10
C SER A 54 -8.87 19.80 -20.18
N GLU A 55 -8.71 20.93 -20.87
CA GLU A 55 -9.82 21.87 -21.16
C GLU A 55 -10.98 21.21 -21.93
N SER A 56 -10.69 20.16 -22.70
CA SER A 56 -11.70 19.35 -23.40
C SER A 56 -12.39 18.29 -22.52
N GLY A 57 -12.04 18.21 -21.23
CA GLY A 57 -12.60 17.26 -20.27
C GLY A 57 -12.04 15.83 -20.39
N ARG A 58 -10.90 15.66 -21.09
CA ARG A 58 -10.13 14.41 -21.14
C ARG A 58 -9.31 14.28 -19.86
N VAL A 59 -9.34 13.11 -19.23
CA VAL A 59 -8.53 12.83 -18.05
C VAL A 59 -7.23 12.18 -18.51
N ASP A 60 -6.12 12.87 -18.30
CA ASP A 60 -4.77 12.35 -18.46
C ASP A 60 -4.30 11.84 -17.10
N ILE A 61 -3.93 10.57 -17.07
CA ILE A 61 -3.60 9.84 -15.85
C ILE A 61 -2.16 9.38 -15.95
N SER A 62 -1.36 9.68 -14.93
CA SER A 62 0.04 9.27 -14.85
C SER A 62 0.42 8.80 -13.45
N GLY A 63 1.59 8.14 -13.38
CA GLY A 63 2.20 7.74 -12.13
C GLY A 63 1.87 6.32 -11.67
N ALA A 64 2.68 5.84 -10.72
CA ALA A 64 2.58 4.48 -10.19
C ALA A 64 1.23 4.21 -9.49
N SER A 65 0.69 5.21 -8.77
CA SER A 65 -0.60 5.05 -8.05
C SER A 65 -1.74 4.65 -9.00
N ALA A 66 -1.85 5.31 -10.15
CA ALA A 66 -2.86 4.97 -11.14
C ALA A 66 -2.71 3.56 -11.73
N VAL A 67 -1.46 3.18 -12.04
CA VAL A 67 -1.16 1.82 -12.51
C VAL A 67 -1.59 0.79 -11.46
N MET A 68 -1.31 1.05 -10.19
CA MET A 68 -1.67 0.13 -9.11
C MET A 68 -3.17 0.04 -8.86
N ASN A 69 -3.91 1.14 -8.99
CA ASN A 69 -5.38 1.12 -8.92
C ASN A 69 -6.00 0.30 -10.06
N VAL A 70 -5.49 0.43 -11.28
CA VAL A 70 -5.91 -0.42 -12.42
C VAL A 70 -5.54 -1.89 -12.18
N ASN A 71 -4.33 -2.16 -11.66
CA ASN A 71 -3.92 -3.51 -11.29
C ASN A 71 -4.80 -4.11 -10.19
N GLY A 72 -5.28 -3.31 -9.23
CA GLY A 72 -6.24 -3.76 -8.22
C GLY A 72 -7.57 -4.21 -8.81
N LEU A 73 -8.10 -3.48 -9.80
CA LEU A 73 -9.30 -3.88 -10.54
C LEU A 73 -9.08 -5.16 -11.36
N MET A 74 -7.89 -5.31 -11.93
CA MET A 74 -7.50 -6.53 -12.65
C MET A 74 -7.37 -7.73 -11.73
N LEU A 75 -6.78 -7.54 -10.54
CA LEU A 75 -6.69 -8.56 -9.51
C LEU A 75 -8.09 -9.00 -9.06
N GLN A 76 -9.01 -8.06 -8.82
CA GLN A 76 -10.40 -8.39 -8.51
C GLN A 76 -11.05 -9.22 -9.63
N THR A 77 -10.90 -8.78 -10.88
CA THR A 77 -11.46 -9.50 -12.04
C THR A 77 -10.89 -10.92 -12.13
N LEU A 78 -9.60 -11.09 -11.85
CA LEU A 78 -8.96 -12.41 -11.83
C LEU A 78 -9.53 -13.29 -10.71
N MET A 79 -9.76 -12.75 -9.51
CA MET A 79 -10.36 -13.49 -8.41
C MET A 79 -11.82 -13.86 -8.70
N ASP A 80 -12.61 -12.95 -9.28
CA ASP A 80 -14.02 -13.17 -9.62
C ASP A 80 -14.19 -14.28 -10.67
N LYS A 81 -13.25 -14.36 -11.62
CA LYS A 81 -13.21 -15.44 -12.62
C LYS A 81 -12.84 -16.80 -12.05
N ASN A 82 -12.23 -16.83 -10.86
CA ASN A 82 -11.64 -18.02 -10.26
C ASN A 82 -12.07 -18.16 -8.79
N PRO A 83 -13.38 -18.31 -8.50
CA PRO A 83 -13.91 -18.29 -7.14
C PRO A 83 -13.40 -19.45 -6.26
N ASP A 84 -13.01 -20.57 -6.88
CA ASP A 84 -12.48 -21.74 -6.17
C ASP A 84 -10.96 -21.66 -5.92
N ALA A 85 -10.27 -20.70 -6.56
CA ALA A 85 -8.84 -20.52 -6.39
C ALA A 85 -8.53 -19.76 -5.10
N ARG A 86 -7.32 -19.97 -4.58
CA ARG A 86 -6.79 -19.24 -3.43
C ARG A 86 -5.67 -18.33 -3.89
N PHE A 87 -5.73 -17.07 -3.49
CA PHE A 87 -4.76 -16.05 -3.87
C PHE A 87 -3.98 -15.58 -2.65
N ALA A 88 -2.69 -15.33 -2.86
CA ALA A 88 -1.83 -14.67 -1.90
C ALA A 88 -1.01 -13.60 -2.63
N LEU A 89 -0.78 -12.48 -1.95
CA LEU A 89 -0.12 -11.29 -2.49
C LEU A 89 1.17 -11.03 -1.73
N GLU A 90 2.26 -10.87 -2.49
CA GLU A 90 3.43 -10.10 -2.08
C GLU A 90 3.22 -8.67 -2.58
N GLU A 91 3.13 -7.72 -1.64
CA GLU A 91 2.78 -6.34 -1.98
C GLU A 91 4.03 -5.51 -2.27
N SER A 92 4.14 -5.02 -3.51
CA SER A 92 5.17 -4.05 -3.89
C SER A 92 4.74 -2.60 -3.61
N PHE A 93 3.53 -2.25 -4.02
CA PHE A 93 2.86 -0.97 -3.78
C PHE A 93 1.46 -1.23 -3.21
N PRO A 94 1.00 -0.42 -2.24
CA PRO A 94 -0.31 -0.62 -1.61
C PRO A 94 -1.46 -0.64 -2.62
N ILE A 95 -2.26 -1.70 -2.56
CA ILE A 95 -3.53 -1.81 -3.30
C ILE A 95 -4.64 -1.90 -2.27
N ALA A 96 -5.22 -0.76 -1.88
CA ALA A 96 -6.19 -0.70 -0.78
C ALA A 96 -7.39 -1.67 -0.97
N SER A 97 -7.86 -1.85 -2.20
CA SER A 97 -8.94 -2.79 -2.51
C SER A 97 -8.59 -4.25 -2.22
N ALA A 98 -7.32 -4.62 -2.28
CA ALA A 98 -6.85 -5.98 -2.00
C ALA A 98 -6.94 -6.34 -0.51
N TYR A 99 -7.08 -5.36 0.40
CA TYR A 99 -7.20 -5.63 1.83
C TYR A 99 -8.63 -6.02 2.25
N VAL A 100 -9.63 -5.83 1.39
CA VAL A 100 -11.02 -6.21 1.69
C VAL A 100 -11.08 -7.73 1.81
N GLY A 101 -11.47 -8.23 2.98
CA GLY A 101 -11.53 -9.65 3.27
C GLY A 101 -10.16 -10.37 3.32
N ALA A 102 -9.05 -9.62 3.39
CA ALA A 102 -7.72 -10.18 3.43
C ALA A 102 -7.28 -10.60 4.85
N MET A 103 -6.33 -11.54 4.91
CA MET A 103 -5.73 -12.01 6.16
C MET A 103 -4.20 -12.14 6.05
N PRO A 104 -3.47 -11.94 7.15
CA PRO A 104 -2.07 -12.33 7.25
C PRO A 104 -1.85 -13.82 6.95
N GLY A 105 -0.71 -14.14 6.34
CA GLY A 105 -0.35 -15.48 5.85
C GLY A 105 1.15 -15.77 5.94
N GLY A 106 1.72 -15.55 7.13
CA GLY A 106 3.17 -15.47 7.29
C GLY A 106 3.73 -14.25 6.54
N PRO A 107 4.64 -14.42 5.56
CA PRO A 107 5.17 -13.28 4.81
C PRO A 107 4.16 -12.70 3.79
N LEU A 108 3.12 -13.45 3.41
CA LEU A 108 2.18 -13.07 2.35
C LEU A 108 0.83 -12.62 2.91
N ILE A 109 0.07 -11.89 2.10
CA ILE A 109 -1.32 -11.52 2.40
C ILE A 109 -2.25 -12.46 1.64
N HIS A 110 -3.08 -13.24 2.34
CA HIS A 110 -4.14 -14.02 1.71
C HIS A 110 -5.30 -13.11 1.32
N LEU A 111 -5.72 -13.18 0.06
CA LEU A 111 -6.81 -12.35 -0.49
C LEU A 111 -8.14 -13.12 -0.43
N ASN A 112 -9.25 -12.40 -0.22
CA ASN A 112 -10.59 -12.97 -0.07
C ASN A 112 -10.63 -14.19 0.88
N ALA A 113 -9.83 -14.11 1.95
CA ALA A 113 -9.71 -15.17 2.95
C ALA A 113 -10.92 -15.21 3.89
N LEU A 114 -11.54 -14.04 4.12
CA LEU A 114 -12.74 -13.87 4.91
C LEU A 114 -13.98 -13.88 4.01
N SER A 115 -15.08 -14.43 4.52
CA SER A 115 -16.39 -14.28 3.90
C SER A 115 -16.87 -12.83 3.92
N ASP A 116 -17.76 -12.46 3.00
CA ASP A 116 -18.28 -11.10 2.88
C ASP A 116 -18.79 -10.55 4.23
N GLY A 117 -18.25 -9.40 4.63
CA GLY A 117 -18.60 -8.71 5.87
C GLY A 117 -17.99 -9.28 7.14
N ALA A 118 -17.21 -10.38 7.06
CA ALA A 118 -16.46 -10.85 8.22
C ALA A 118 -15.28 -9.92 8.53
N VAL A 119 -15.06 -9.68 9.82
CA VAL A 119 -13.97 -8.85 10.33
C VAL A 119 -12.80 -9.77 10.68
N MET A 120 -11.57 -9.34 10.39
CA MET A 120 -10.38 -10.08 10.80
C MET A 120 -10.33 -10.20 12.32
N PRO A 121 -10.08 -11.41 12.87
CA PRO A 121 -9.97 -11.57 14.31
C PRO A 121 -8.69 -10.89 14.83
N ALA A 122 -8.75 -10.29 16.02
CA ALA A 122 -7.59 -9.65 16.65
C ALA A 122 -6.39 -10.59 16.84
N GLU A 123 -6.67 -11.88 17.09
CA GLU A 123 -5.65 -12.93 17.15
C GLU A 123 -4.79 -12.99 15.87
N ALA A 124 -5.38 -12.78 14.69
CA ALA A 124 -4.64 -12.80 13.43
C ALA A 124 -3.69 -11.60 13.31
N ALA A 125 -4.08 -10.42 13.81
CA ALA A 125 -3.20 -9.25 13.86
C ALA A 125 -2.01 -9.49 14.79
N GLN A 126 -2.26 -10.08 15.97
CA GLN A 126 -1.20 -10.44 16.91
C GLN A 126 -0.26 -11.50 16.33
N GLN A 127 -0.80 -12.54 15.68
CA GLN A 127 0.02 -13.57 15.04
C GLN A 127 0.90 -13.01 13.91
N ALA A 128 0.40 -12.04 13.14
CA ALA A 128 1.20 -11.34 12.13
C ALA A 128 2.35 -10.57 12.78
N LEU A 129 2.07 -9.87 13.88
CA LEU A 129 3.09 -9.15 14.65
C LEU A 129 4.14 -10.11 15.22
N ASP A 130 3.73 -11.20 15.86
CA ASP A 130 4.62 -12.20 16.46
C ASP A 130 5.53 -12.85 15.41
N TYR A 131 4.98 -13.15 14.23
CA TYR A 131 5.73 -13.67 13.10
C TYR A 131 6.88 -12.73 12.72
N TRP A 132 6.61 -11.44 12.56
CA TRP A 132 7.61 -10.47 12.15
C TRP A 132 8.60 -10.10 13.25
N GLN A 133 8.15 -10.03 14.50
CA GLN A 133 9.03 -9.86 15.66
C GLN A 133 9.99 -11.04 15.84
N THR A 134 9.60 -12.24 15.40
CA THR A 134 10.47 -13.42 15.38
C THR A 134 11.38 -13.45 14.16
N THR A 135 10.84 -13.12 12.98
CA THR A 135 11.54 -13.24 11.69
C THR A 135 12.61 -12.15 11.52
N ALA A 136 12.31 -10.90 11.88
CA ALA A 136 13.23 -9.80 11.64
C ALA A 136 14.59 -9.95 12.35
N PRO A 137 14.65 -10.34 13.65
CA PRO A 137 15.93 -10.64 14.30
C PRO A 137 16.71 -11.76 13.63
N GLN A 138 16.03 -12.79 13.10
CA GLN A 138 16.70 -13.89 12.38
C GLN A 138 17.34 -13.40 11.08
N VAL A 139 16.64 -12.54 10.34
CA VAL A 139 17.17 -11.91 9.12
C VAL A 139 18.41 -11.07 9.44
N LEU A 140 18.33 -10.26 10.49
CA LEU A 140 19.44 -9.39 10.92
C LEU A 140 20.61 -10.14 11.57
N ALA A 141 20.39 -11.34 12.11
CA ALA A 141 21.44 -12.17 12.68
C ALA A 141 22.11 -13.11 11.66
N HIS A 142 21.47 -13.37 10.51
CA HIS A 142 21.99 -14.31 9.53
C HIS A 142 23.13 -13.67 8.70
N PRO A 143 24.38 -14.19 8.74
CA PRO A 143 25.54 -13.51 8.15
C PRO A 143 25.42 -13.16 6.67
N ALA A 144 24.79 -14.03 5.87
CA ALA A 144 24.64 -13.78 4.43
C ALA A 144 23.50 -12.81 4.09
N TRP A 145 22.52 -12.65 5.00
CA TRP A 145 21.33 -11.82 4.75
C TRP A 145 21.49 -10.44 5.39
N ALA A 146 22.09 -10.39 6.58
CA ALA A 146 22.35 -9.17 7.32
C ALA A 146 23.23 -8.18 6.55
N GLU A 147 24.14 -8.63 5.69
CA GLU A 147 24.99 -7.76 4.86
C GLU A 147 24.31 -7.33 3.53
N SER A 148 23.26 -8.04 3.10
CA SER A 148 22.58 -7.77 1.83
C SER A 148 21.44 -6.75 2.02
N ALA A 149 21.67 -5.52 1.55
CA ALA A 149 20.64 -4.47 1.54
C ALA A 149 19.38 -4.90 0.77
N ASP A 150 19.54 -5.59 -0.36
CA ASP A 150 18.41 -6.08 -1.17
C ASP A 150 17.57 -7.12 -0.41
N VAL A 151 18.20 -8.08 0.27
CA VAL A 151 17.47 -9.07 1.08
C VAL A 151 16.74 -8.38 2.23
N ARG A 152 17.41 -7.48 2.94
CA ARG A 152 16.80 -6.71 4.02
C ARG A 152 15.62 -5.88 3.53
N ALA A 153 15.75 -5.22 2.39
CA ALA A 153 14.70 -4.43 1.76
C ALA A 153 13.50 -5.30 1.33
N ALA A 154 13.74 -6.50 0.80
CA ALA A 154 12.68 -7.44 0.45
C ALA A 154 11.86 -7.87 1.69
N TYR A 155 12.51 -8.24 2.79
CA TYR A 155 11.80 -8.57 4.04
C TYR A 155 11.10 -7.34 4.64
N ALA A 156 11.72 -6.17 4.59
CA ALA A 156 11.10 -4.93 5.05
C ALA A 156 9.82 -4.63 4.26
N LYS A 157 9.80 -4.88 2.95
CA LYS A 157 8.61 -4.70 2.11
C LYS A 157 7.46 -5.63 2.48
N LEU A 158 7.76 -6.89 2.76
CA LEU A 158 6.76 -7.86 3.23
C LEU A 158 6.16 -7.44 4.60
N ALA A 159 7.01 -6.97 5.52
CA ALA A 159 6.55 -6.46 6.81
C ALA A 159 5.73 -5.16 6.66
N GLU A 160 6.14 -4.25 5.77
CA GLU A 160 5.41 -3.02 5.42
C GLU A 160 4.02 -3.34 4.87
N GLY A 161 3.89 -4.28 3.93
CA GLY A 161 2.58 -4.67 3.37
C GLY A 161 1.64 -5.24 4.45
N GLN A 162 2.18 -6.01 5.40
CA GLN A 162 1.40 -6.50 6.55
C GLN A 162 1.00 -5.36 7.48
N ALA A 163 1.88 -4.38 7.75
CA ALA A 163 1.53 -3.18 8.49
C ALA A 163 0.39 -2.40 7.83
N ASN A 164 0.44 -2.25 6.49
CA ASN A 164 -0.62 -1.59 5.72
C ASN A 164 -1.97 -2.31 5.86
N LEU A 165 -1.98 -3.65 5.76
CA LEU A 165 -3.17 -4.47 5.98
C LEU A 165 -3.75 -4.25 7.39
N LEU A 166 -2.91 -4.34 8.42
CA LEU A 166 -3.35 -4.14 9.81
C LEU A 166 -3.89 -2.73 10.03
N ALA A 167 -3.23 -1.70 9.50
CA ALA A 167 -3.67 -0.32 9.57
C ALA A 167 -5.03 -0.12 8.87
N HIS A 168 -5.21 -0.71 7.68
CA HIS A 168 -6.48 -0.66 6.95
C HIS A 168 -7.63 -1.30 7.72
N GLN A 169 -7.34 -2.34 8.51
CA GLN A 169 -8.32 -3.02 9.35
C GLN A 169 -8.44 -2.43 10.77
N ASN A 170 -7.83 -1.27 11.03
CA ASN A 170 -7.84 -0.53 12.30
C ASN A 170 -7.11 -1.22 13.48
N PHE A 171 -6.22 -2.18 13.20
CA PHE A 171 -5.29 -2.73 14.19
C PHE A 171 -4.05 -1.82 14.31
N THR A 172 -4.28 -0.60 14.79
CA THR A 172 -3.31 0.50 14.74
C THR A 172 -2.07 0.25 15.60
N GLY A 173 -2.21 -0.41 16.75
CA GLY A 173 -1.09 -0.70 17.64
C GLY A 173 -0.14 -1.76 17.08
N GLU A 174 -0.68 -2.79 16.46
CA GLU A 174 0.08 -3.84 15.78
C GLU A 174 0.70 -3.31 14.48
N ALA A 175 -0.04 -2.51 13.72
CA ALA A 175 0.46 -1.87 12.49
C ALA A 175 1.66 -0.96 12.77
N GLU A 176 1.60 -0.10 13.79
CA GLU A 176 2.71 0.77 14.18
C GLU A 176 3.97 -0.03 14.53
N GLN A 177 3.81 -1.12 15.29
CA GLN A 177 4.95 -1.99 15.61
C GLN A 177 5.53 -2.68 14.38
N LEU A 178 4.70 -3.08 13.41
CA LEU A 178 5.17 -3.67 12.15
C LEU A 178 5.90 -2.64 11.26
N TYR A 179 5.45 -1.39 11.22
CA TYR A 179 6.20 -0.32 10.55
C TYR A 179 7.59 -0.14 11.16
N GLU A 180 7.70 -0.19 12.49
CA GLU A 180 9.01 -0.13 13.16
C GLU A 180 9.87 -1.37 12.90
N VAL A 181 9.27 -2.56 12.75
CA VAL A 181 10.00 -3.76 12.30
C VAL A 181 10.54 -3.57 10.88
N ALA A 182 9.73 -3.09 9.95
CA ALA A 182 10.12 -2.85 8.56
C ALA A 182 11.28 -1.82 8.47
N ARG A 183 11.20 -0.72 9.21
CA ARG A 183 12.27 0.29 9.29
C ARG A 183 13.58 -0.26 9.88
N ARG A 184 13.49 -1.18 10.84
CA ARG A 184 14.68 -1.80 11.45
C ARG A 184 15.34 -2.81 10.53
N LEU A 185 14.54 -3.50 9.71
CA LEU A 185 15.03 -4.40 8.67
C LEU A 185 15.82 -3.63 7.62
N ALA A 186 15.27 -2.54 7.10
CA ALA A 186 15.91 -1.74 6.04
C ALA A 186 15.94 -0.24 6.39
N PRO A 187 16.84 0.20 7.29
CA PRO A 187 16.89 1.59 7.75
C PRO A 187 17.20 2.59 6.64
N GLU A 188 17.91 2.16 5.60
CA GLU A 188 18.26 2.98 4.45
C GLU A 188 17.16 3.05 3.37
N ALA A 189 16.12 2.21 3.45
CA ALA A 189 15.08 2.14 2.43
C ALA A 189 13.97 3.19 2.68
N PRO A 190 13.57 3.99 1.67
CA PRO A 190 12.58 5.05 1.86
C PRO A 190 11.16 4.51 2.10
N GLY A 191 10.79 3.37 1.48
CA GLY A 191 9.43 2.83 1.52
C GLY A 191 8.83 2.66 2.92
N PRO A 192 9.50 1.96 3.85
CA PRO A 192 8.98 1.77 5.21
C PRO A 192 8.79 3.09 5.97
N VAL A 193 9.68 4.06 5.77
CA VAL A 193 9.60 5.39 6.40
C VAL A 193 8.44 6.20 5.83
N GLU A 194 8.26 6.17 4.51
CA GLU A 194 7.15 6.86 3.84
C GLU A 194 5.79 6.33 4.32
N GLN A 195 5.59 5.01 4.30
CA GLN A 195 4.32 4.41 4.73
C GLN A 195 4.04 4.66 6.22
N TYR A 196 5.08 4.59 7.06
CA TYR A 196 4.91 4.88 8.48
C TYR A 196 4.51 6.34 8.74
N ALA A 197 5.15 7.30 8.05
CA ALA A 197 4.78 8.70 8.14
C ALA A 197 3.33 8.94 7.65
N ILE A 198 2.92 8.30 6.56
CA ILE A 198 1.53 8.37 6.06
C ILE A 198 0.56 7.82 7.11
N PHE A 199 0.89 6.68 7.73
CA PHE A 199 0.11 6.09 8.82
C PHE A 199 -0.04 7.07 10.00
N LEU A 200 1.07 7.62 10.50
CA LEU A 200 1.05 8.59 11.60
C LEU A 200 0.21 9.83 11.28
N SER A 201 0.36 10.36 10.06
CA SER A 201 -0.42 11.51 9.60
C SER A 201 -1.93 11.23 9.58
N ARG A 202 -2.35 10.05 9.11
CA ARG A 202 -3.77 9.61 9.13
C ARG A 202 -4.33 9.48 10.55
N GLN A 203 -3.48 9.21 11.55
CA GLN A 203 -3.87 9.19 12.97
C GLN A 203 -3.87 10.59 13.61
N GLY A 204 -3.67 11.66 12.84
CA GLY A 204 -3.55 13.03 13.38
C GLY A 204 -2.19 13.32 14.02
N ARG A 205 -1.24 12.37 13.98
CA ARG A 205 0.12 12.47 14.56
C ARG A 205 1.12 13.04 13.56
N ARG A 206 0.73 14.12 12.88
CA ARG A 206 1.52 14.74 11.81
C ARG A 206 2.90 15.22 12.26
N ASN A 207 3.02 15.80 13.45
CA ASN A 207 4.31 16.28 13.94
C ASN A 207 5.31 15.11 14.09
N GLU A 208 4.84 13.95 14.55
CA GLU A 208 5.65 12.74 14.63
C GLU A 208 5.99 12.20 13.23
N ALA A 209 5.02 12.24 12.29
CA ALA A 209 5.27 11.89 10.90
C ALA A 209 6.41 12.72 10.28
N LEU A 210 6.39 14.04 10.48
CA LEU A 210 7.44 14.94 9.99
C LEU A 210 8.80 14.65 10.66
N GLN A 211 8.82 14.38 11.96
CA GLN A 211 10.03 14.00 12.68
C GLN A 211 10.65 12.70 12.15
N VAL A 212 9.82 11.70 11.83
CA VAL A 212 10.26 10.44 11.21
C VAL A 212 10.91 10.69 9.85
N LEU A 213 10.29 11.53 9.01
CA LEU A 213 10.84 11.90 7.70
C LEU A 213 12.15 12.69 7.84
N ASP A 214 12.20 13.68 8.72
CA ASP A 214 13.40 14.50 9.00
C ASP A 214 14.58 13.64 9.43
N ALA A 215 14.36 12.70 10.36
CA ALA A 215 15.40 11.81 10.84
C ALA A 215 15.97 10.95 9.71
N PHE A 216 15.12 10.42 8.83
CA PHE A 216 15.58 9.65 7.67
C PHE A 216 16.37 10.51 6.68
N LEU A 217 15.88 11.71 6.36
CA LEU A 217 16.55 12.62 5.44
C LEU A 217 17.94 13.02 5.95
N GLN A 218 18.10 13.24 7.25
CA GLN A 218 19.39 13.54 7.87
C GLN A 218 20.36 12.35 7.79
N ALA A 219 19.88 11.13 8.02
CA ALA A 219 20.70 9.92 8.01
C ALA A 219 21.06 9.42 6.61
N HIS A 220 20.19 9.64 5.61
CA HIS A 220 20.28 9.05 4.28
C HIS A 220 20.22 10.10 3.15
N PRO A 221 21.21 10.99 3.04
CA PRO A 221 21.16 12.12 2.12
C PRO A 221 21.13 11.76 0.62
N GLN A 222 21.46 10.52 0.28
CA GLN A 222 21.43 10.03 -1.11
C GLN A 222 20.07 9.46 -1.54
N GLN A 223 19.15 9.19 -0.60
CA GLN A 223 17.86 8.52 -0.86
C GLN A 223 16.66 9.42 -0.51
N GLN A 224 16.73 10.71 -0.87
CA GLN A 224 15.82 11.72 -0.32
C GLN A 224 14.64 12.10 -1.21
N ALA A 225 14.66 11.82 -2.52
CA ALA A 225 13.75 12.48 -3.46
C ALA A 225 12.26 12.25 -3.14
N SER A 226 11.85 10.99 -2.98
CA SER A 226 10.46 10.64 -2.66
C SER A 226 10.07 11.05 -1.23
N VAL A 227 10.98 10.91 -0.27
CA VAL A 227 10.77 11.30 1.13
C VAL A 227 10.60 12.82 1.28
N LEU A 228 11.40 13.61 0.56
CA LEU A 228 11.28 15.08 0.50
C LEU A 228 9.94 15.50 -0.10
N GLN A 229 9.52 14.86 -1.19
CA GLN A 229 8.24 15.14 -1.83
C GLN A 229 7.09 14.87 -0.85
N LEU A 230 7.12 13.74 -0.14
CA LEU A 230 6.13 13.40 0.88
C LEU A 230 6.13 14.41 2.03
N GLN A 231 7.31 14.82 2.50
CA GLN A 231 7.44 15.81 3.57
C GLN A 231 6.86 17.18 3.16
N GLN A 232 7.14 17.65 1.94
CA GLN A 232 6.60 18.91 1.43
C GLN A 232 5.08 18.87 1.33
N TRP A 233 4.53 17.78 0.76
CA TRP A 233 3.09 17.56 0.72
C TRP A 233 2.46 17.54 2.13
N MET A 234 3.15 16.84 3.04
CA MET A 234 3.12 17.01 4.50
C MET A 234 2.77 18.43 4.90
N LEU A 235 3.78 19.30 4.81
CA LEU A 235 3.77 20.68 5.26
C LEU A 235 2.67 21.54 4.64
N GLU A 236 2.36 21.34 3.36
CA GLU A 236 1.39 22.15 2.60
C GLU A 236 -0.08 21.84 2.93
N THR A 237 -0.39 20.60 3.29
CA THR A 237 -1.77 20.16 3.55
C THR A 237 -2.18 20.41 5.00
N SER A 238 -2.34 21.67 5.43
CA SER A 238 -2.95 21.96 6.75
C SER A 238 -4.32 21.28 6.86
N PRO A 239 -4.69 20.70 8.01
CA PRO A 239 -6.09 20.42 8.24
C PRO A 239 -6.83 21.76 8.25
N SER A 240 -7.90 21.86 7.48
CA SER A 240 -9.02 22.72 7.87
C SER A 240 -9.35 22.30 9.30
N GLY A 241 -8.92 23.10 10.28
CA GLY A 241 -9.23 22.84 11.68
C GLY A 241 -10.75 22.83 11.88
N PRO A 242 -11.25 22.19 12.94
CA PRO A 242 -12.65 22.31 13.33
C PRO A 242 -13.05 23.78 13.56
#